data_AF-A0A522JQV8-F1
#
_entry.id   AF-A0A522JQV8-F1
#
_cell.length_a   1.000
_cell.length_b   1.000
_cell.length_c   1.000
_cell.angle_alpha   90.00
_cell.angle_beta   90.00
_cell.angle_gamma   90.00
#
_symmetry.space_group_name_H-M   'P 1'
#
loop_
_entity.id
_entity.type
_entity.pdbx_description
1 polymer ?
#
loop_
_entity_poly.entity_id
_entity_poly.type
_entity_poly.pdbx_seq_one_letter_code
_entity_poly.pdbx_strand_id
1 'polypeptide(L)'
;MSAMLAVDVWRGDVAGGHLQRFTVPRLTSQTVLDVVTEIQRTQDPTLSYRFACRVGMCGSCAMMVNGRPRWTCRTHVADVMQGDTLELRPLRNLPVIRDLVADMSVFFDKLTQAHGRFQGARTRHDEVAPVQPASKARRAADASIECIGCGVCYASCDVVAQRPDYLGPAALNRAWSLVNDERDIGNAARLDAVLDAAGAPSCHTQMNCTANCPKHLPLTGAIAELKKAGVQAWLRGQS
;
A
#
# COMPACT_ATOMS: atom_id res chain seq x y z
N MET A 1 31.61 14.37 -18.13
CA MET A 1 30.42 13.70 -18.69
C MET A 1 29.65 13.15 -17.50
N SER A 2 28.36 13.46 -17.37
CA SER A 2 27.54 12.82 -16.31
C SER A 2 27.52 11.32 -16.56
N ALA A 3 27.65 10.53 -15.50
CA ALA A 3 27.47 9.09 -15.58
C ALA A 3 26.05 8.79 -16.11
N MET A 4 25.92 7.73 -16.90
CA MET A 4 24.63 7.31 -17.45
C MET A 4 24.07 6.16 -16.62
N LEU A 5 22.76 6.15 -16.41
CA LEU A 5 22.01 5.07 -15.78
C LEU A 5 21.29 4.26 -16.86
N ALA A 6 21.49 2.95 -16.88
CA ALA A 6 20.71 2.05 -17.72
C ALA A 6 19.41 1.66 -16.98
N VAL A 7 18.26 1.90 -17.61
CA VAL A 7 16.95 1.71 -16.99
C VAL A 7 16.13 0.74 -17.82
N ASP A 8 15.84 -0.43 -17.26
CA ASP A 8 14.95 -1.42 -17.87
C ASP A 8 13.53 -1.17 -17.37
N VAL A 9 12.66 -0.69 -18.26
CA VAL A 9 11.27 -0.37 -17.93
C VAL A 9 10.36 -1.41 -18.56
N TRP A 10 9.47 -2.00 -17.77
CA TRP A 10 8.42 -2.86 -18.29
C TRP A 10 7.43 -2.04 -19.13
N ARG A 11 7.21 -2.49 -20.36
CA ARG A 11 6.29 -1.92 -21.34
C ARG A 11 5.28 -2.95 -21.78
N GLY A 12 4.01 -2.57 -21.91
CA GLY A 12 2.97 -3.50 -22.31
C GLY A 12 1.60 -3.17 -21.71
N ASP A 13 0.69 -4.12 -21.77
CA ASP A 13 -0.68 -4.01 -21.27
C ASP A 13 -1.20 -5.39 -20.83
N VAL A 14 -2.53 -5.56 -20.83
CA VAL A 14 -3.21 -6.82 -20.49
C VAL A 14 -2.85 -7.99 -21.41
N ALA A 15 -2.38 -7.76 -22.64
CA ALA A 15 -2.00 -8.80 -23.59
C ALA A 15 -0.57 -9.31 -23.40
N GLY A 16 0.24 -8.62 -22.61
CA GLY A 16 1.63 -8.97 -22.33
C GLY A 16 2.55 -7.76 -22.38
N GLY A 17 3.84 -8.00 -22.16
CA GLY A 17 4.84 -6.95 -22.16
C GLY A 17 6.26 -7.45 -22.16
N HIS A 18 7.20 -6.52 -22.31
CA HIS A 18 8.62 -6.78 -22.35
C HIS A 18 9.37 -5.68 -21.59
N LEU A 19 10.63 -5.96 -21.24
CA LEU A 19 11.52 -4.91 -20.74
C LEU A 19 12.11 -4.15 -21.93
N GLN A 20 11.98 -2.84 -21.90
CA GLN A 20 12.65 -1.92 -22.83
C GLN A 20 13.72 -1.15 -22.07
N ARG A 21 14.93 -1.10 -22.65
CA ARG A 21 16.06 -0.38 -22.06
C ARG A 21 16.08 1.08 -22.50
N PHE A 22 16.27 1.96 -21.54
CA PHE A 22 16.47 3.39 -21.69
C PHE A 22 17.78 3.81 -21.04
N THR A 23 18.28 4.98 -21.44
CA THR A 23 19.50 5.55 -20.85
C THR A 23 19.18 6.93 -20.30
N VAL A 24 19.44 7.16 -19.01
CA VAL A 24 19.08 8.40 -18.31
C VAL A 24 20.33 9.02 -17.67
N PRO A 25 20.56 10.35 -17.78
CA PRO A 25 21.64 10.99 -17.05
C PRO A 25 21.49 10.78 -15.54
N ARG A 26 22.54 10.29 -14.89
CA ARG A 26 22.58 10.08 -13.45
C ARG A 26 22.86 11.41 -12.74
N LEU A 27 21.98 11.77 -11.80
CA LEU A 27 22.12 12.98 -10.97
C LEU A 27 22.24 12.62 -9.49
N THR A 28 22.87 13.49 -8.70
CA THR A 28 23.14 13.25 -7.27
C THR A 28 21.87 13.12 -6.43
N SER A 29 20.87 13.97 -6.68
CA SER A 29 19.60 13.97 -5.94
C SER A 29 18.44 13.60 -6.87
N GLN A 30 18.54 12.41 -7.47
CA GLN A 30 17.56 11.88 -8.41
C GLN A 30 16.66 10.86 -7.72
N THR A 31 15.34 11.06 -7.77
CA THR A 31 14.39 10.04 -7.34
C THR A 31 14.08 9.08 -8.49
N VAL A 32 13.56 7.89 -8.17
CA VAL A 32 13.08 6.95 -9.19
C VAL A 32 11.98 7.60 -10.05
N LEU A 33 11.12 8.44 -9.45
CA LEU A 33 10.09 9.15 -10.22
C LEU A 33 10.70 10.14 -11.23
N ASP A 34 11.81 10.80 -10.89
CA ASP A 34 12.49 11.71 -11.81
C ASP A 34 13.06 10.94 -13.01
N VAL A 35 13.57 9.71 -12.80
CA VAL A 35 14.03 8.83 -13.88
C VAL A 35 12.90 8.50 -14.86
N VAL A 36 11.74 8.04 -14.35
CA VAL A 36 10.59 7.71 -15.21
C VAL A 36 10.07 8.94 -15.96
N THR A 37 10.06 10.09 -15.29
CA THR A 37 9.64 11.36 -15.88
C THR A 37 10.59 11.83 -16.98
N GLU A 38 11.89 11.66 -16.78
CA GLU A 38 12.91 11.97 -17.77
C GLU A 38 12.73 11.10 -19.02
N ILE A 39 12.57 9.78 -18.86
CA ILE A 39 12.30 8.86 -19.97
C ILE A 39 11.08 9.30 -20.77
N GLN A 40 9.96 9.58 -20.09
CA GLN A 40 8.74 10.01 -20.78
C GLN A 40 8.94 11.31 -21.57
N ARG A 41 9.69 12.27 -21.00
CA ARG A 41 9.85 13.60 -21.60
C ARG A 41 10.85 13.66 -22.74
N THR A 42 11.91 12.86 -22.68
CA THR A 42 13.04 13.02 -23.61
C THR A 42 13.24 11.85 -24.56
N GLN A 43 12.64 10.69 -24.29
CA GLN A 43 12.85 9.48 -25.07
C GLN A 43 11.56 8.86 -25.58
N ASP A 44 10.52 8.70 -24.74
CA ASP A 44 9.27 8.07 -25.14
C ASP A 44 8.02 8.66 -24.44
N PRO A 45 7.29 9.59 -25.08
CA PRO A 45 6.10 10.21 -24.51
C PRO A 45 4.91 9.26 -24.33
N THR A 46 4.99 8.02 -24.85
CA THR A 46 3.92 7.03 -24.72
C THR A 46 3.99 6.20 -23.43
N LEU A 47 5.08 6.33 -22.66
CA LEU A 47 5.28 5.64 -21.38
C LEU A 47 4.22 6.07 -20.37
N SER A 48 3.43 5.12 -19.89
CA SER A 48 2.36 5.35 -18.92
C SER A 48 2.77 5.00 -17.49
N TYR A 49 2.53 5.92 -16.56
CA TYR A 49 2.76 5.72 -15.13
C TYR A 49 1.89 6.67 -14.31
N ARG A 50 1.65 6.34 -13.03
CA ARG A 50 0.89 7.20 -12.11
C ARG A 50 1.81 8.01 -11.22
N PHE A 51 1.49 9.29 -11.06
CA PHE A 51 2.09 10.18 -10.06
C PHE A 51 1.17 11.38 -9.83
N ALA A 52 1.39 12.11 -8.75
CA ALA A 52 0.70 13.38 -8.49
C ALA A 52 1.54 14.29 -7.58
N CYS A 53 1.52 14.05 -6.26
CA CYS A 53 1.99 15.04 -5.28
C CYS A 53 3.51 15.33 -5.27
N ARG A 54 4.35 14.38 -5.71
CA ARG A 54 5.83 14.39 -5.65
C ARG A 54 6.48 14.62 -4.27
N VAL A 55 5.72 14.95 -3.23
CA VAL A 55 6.21 15.16 -1.85
C VAL A 55 6.04 13.94 -0.95
N GLY A 56 5.42 12.91 -1.50
CA GLY A 56 5.15 11.70 -0.77
C GLY A 56 3.97 11.81 0.20
N MET A 57 2.76 11.99 -0.34
CA MET A 57 1.52 11.85 0.45
C MET A 57 0.37 11.19 -0.31
N CYS A 58 0.29 11.31 -1.65
CA CYS A 58 -0.85 10.77 -2.42
C CYS A 58 -0.86 9.25 -2.64
N GLY A 59 0.27 8.56 -2.43
CA GLY A 59 0.39 7.12 -2.68
C GLY A 59 0.41 6.65 -4.15
N SER A 60 0.24 7.53 -5.13
CA SER A 60 -0.01 7.13 -6.52
C SER A 60 1.19 6.55 -7.30
N CYS A 61 2.43 6.87 -6.91
CA CYS A 61 3.62 6.54 -7.68
C CYS A 61 4.34 5.25 -7.25
N ALA A 62 3.62 4.33 -6.61
CA ALA A 62 4.21 3.05 -6.21
C ALA A 62 4.49 2.16 -7.44
N MET A 63 5.67 1.53 -7.47
CA MET A 63 6.13 0.65 -8.54
C MET A 63 7.01 -0.46 -7.96
N MET A 64 7.28 -1.51 -8.74
CA MET A 64 8.39 -2.41 -8.43
C MET A 64 9.69 -1.77 -8.93
N VAL A 65 10.70 -1.73 -8.06
CA VAL A 65 12.02 -1.18 -8.33
C VAL A 65 13.06 -2.19 -7.87
N ASN A 66 13.80 -2.77 -8.81
CA ASN A 66 14.77 -3.85 -8.57
C ASN A 66 14.15 -4.98 -7.72
N GLY A 67 12.97 -5.46 -8.15
CA GLY A 67 12.25 -6.56 -7.50
C GLY A 67 11.53 -6.22 -6.19
N ARG A 68 11.63 -4.99 -5.68
CA ARG A 68 10.95 -4.56 -4.44
C ARG A 68 9.90 -3.48 -4.70
N PRO A 69 8.71 -3.54 -4.10
CA PRO A 69 7.73 -2.47 -4.24
C PRO A 69 8.22 -1.24 -3.47
N ARG A 70 8.23 -0.09 -4.13
CA ARG A 70 8.74 1.17 -3.58
C ARG A 70 7.86 2.33 -3.96
N TRP A 71 7.94 3.35 -3.12
CA TRP A 71 7.34 4.65 -3.38
C TRP A 71 8.34 5.58 -4.08
N THR A 72 8.16 5.76 -5.38
CA THR A 72 9.24 6.23 -6.26
C THR A 72 9.62 7.70 -6.10
N CYS A 73 8.71 8.57 -5.65
CA CYS A 73 9.00 10.00 -5.49
C CYS A 73 9.82 10.35 -4.24
N ARG A 74 10.06 9.37 -3.35
CA ARG A 74 10.89 9.52 -2.15
C ARG A 74 12.01 8.50 -2.09
N THR A 75 12.11 7.64 -3.11
CA THR A 75 13.18 6.66 -3.23
C THR A 75 14.27 7.27 -4.11
N HIS A 76 15.45 7.49 -3.54
CA HIS A 76 16.60 7.95 -4.33
C HIS A 76 17.19 6.80 -5.13
N VAL A 77 17.61 7.08 -6.36
CA VAL A 77 18.25 6.11 -7.25
C VAL A 77 19.50 5.53 -6.60
N ALA A 78 20.30 6.37 -5.93
CA ALA A 78 21.53 5.98 -5.26
C ALA A 78 21.34 4.89 -4.20
N ASP A 79 20.16 4.81 -3.57
CA ASP A 79 19.86 3.85 -2.51
C ASP A 79 19.43 2.47 -3.04
N VAL A 80 19.07 2.39 -4.33
CA VAL A 80 18.35 1.22 -4.86
C VAL A 80 18.93 0.66 -6.15
N MET A 81 19.73 1.42 -6.88
CA MET A 81 20.39 0.97 -8.11
C MET A 81 21.28 -0.25 -7.86
N GLN A 82 21.41 -1.12 -8.86
CA GLN A 82 22.30 -2.28 -8.82
C GLN A 82 23.40 -2.06 -9.86
N GLY A 83 24.60 -1.71 -9.38
CA GLY A 83 25.63 -1.12 -10.24
C GLY A 83 25.11 0.18 -10.84
N ASP A 84 25.10 0.29 -12.17
CA ASP A 84 24.52 1.42 -12.91
C ASP A 84 23.19 1.06 -13.58
N THR A 85 22.44 0.10 -13.01
CA THR A 85 21.16 -0.39 -13.55
C THR A 85 19.97 -0.20 -12.61
N LEU A 86 18.81 0.04 -13.21
CA LEU A 86 17.52 0.13 -12.53
C LEU A 86 16.46 -0.60 -13.33
N GLU A 87 15.78 -1.57 -12.73
CA GLU A 87 14.62 -2.25 -13.32
C GLU A 87 13.33 -1.74 -12.69
N LEU A 88 12.38 -1.32 -13.53
CA LEU A 88 11.09 -0.79 -13.15
C LEU A 88 9.97 -1.66 -13.74
N ARG A 89 9.07 -2.13 -12.88
CA ARG A 89 7.87 -2.89 -13.29
C ARG A 89 6.60 -2.34 -12.63
N PRO A 90 5.41 -2.57 -13.21
CA PRO A 90 4.16 -2.26 -12.52
C PRO A 90 4.09 -2.99 -11.18
N LEU A 91 3.30 -2.43 -10.26
CA LEU A 91 3.13 -2.98 -8.92
C LEU A 91 2.65 -4.44 -8.99
N ARG A 92 3.38 -5.38 -8.40
CA ARG A 92 3.00 -6.79 -8.41
C ARG A 92 1.73 -7.04 -7.59
N ASN A 93 1.12 -8.22 -7.78
CA ASN A 93 -0.15 -8.64 -7.16
C ASN A 93 -1.39 -7.87 -7.63
N LEU A 94 -1.24 -6.95 -8.59
CA LEU A 94 -2.33 -6.22 -9.21
C LEU A 94 -2.28 -6.42 -10.72
N PRO A 95 -3.43 -6.49 -11.41
CA PRO A 95 -3.47 -6.56 -12.87
C PRO A 95 -2.77 -5.34 -13.48
N VAL A 96 -2.15 -5.50 -14.65
CA VAL A 96 -1.54 -4.38 -15.36
C VAL A 96 -2.55 -3.79 -16.35
N ILE A 97 -2.71 -2.47 -16.34
CA ILE A 97 -3.52 -1.75 -17.33
C ILE A 97 -2.63 -1.40 -18.53
N ARG A 98 -1.52 -0.69 -18.26
CA ARG A 98 -0.55 -0.28 -19.27
C ARG A 98 0.77 0.15 -18.62
N ASP A 99 1.89 -0.29 -19.16
CA ASP A 99 3.25 0.01 -18.69
C ASP A 99 3.35 -0.13 -17.16
N LEU A 100 3.67 0.95 -16.43
CA LEU A 100 3.84 0.92 -14.98
C LEU A 100 2.52 1.15 -14.21
N VAL A 101 1.39 1.20 -14.90
CA VAL A 101 0.05 1.41 -14.34
C VAL A 101 -0.63 0.08 -14.04
N ALA A 102 -0.79 -0.23 -12.75
CA ALA A 102 -1.57 -1.37 -12.29
C ALA A 102 -3.06 -1.00 -12.07
N ASP A 103 -3.98 -1.95 -12.09
CA ASP A 103 -5.37 -1.71 -11.67
C ASP A 103 -5.47 -1.73 -10.14
N MET A 104 -5.87 -0.59 -9.57
CA MET A 104 -6.01 -0.41 -8.12
C MET A 104 -7.43 -0.71 -7.63
N SER A 105 -8.39 -0.97 -8.53
CA SER A 105 -9.78 -1.32 -8.16
C SER A 105 -9.79 -2.49 -7.17
N VAL A 106 -9.08 -3.57 -7.51
CA VAL A 106 -8.91 -4.77 -6.68
C VAL A 106 -8.44 -4.42 -5.26
N PHE A 107 -7.45 -3.54 -5.14
CA PHE A 107 -6.92 -3.09 -3.84
C PHE A 107 -7.99 -2.34 -3.03
N PHE A 108 -8.72 -1.41 -3.64
CA PHE A 108 -9.76 -0.64 -2.96
C PHE A 108 -11.00 -1.46 -2.64
N ASP A 109 -11.33 -2.45 -3.47
CA ASP A 109 -12.41 -3.40 -3.19
C ASP A 109 -12.12 -4.21 -1.93
N LYS A 110 -10.86 -4.60 -1.69
CA LYS A 110 -10.48 -5.24 -0.41
C LYS A 110 -10.67 -4.32 0.79
N LEU A 111 -10.43 -3.01 0.67
CA LEU A 111 -10.71 -2.05 1.74
C LEU A 111 -12.21 -1.96 2.04
N THR A 112 -13.04 -2.02 0.99
CA THR A 112 -14.50 -2.05 1.12
C THR A 112 -14.97 -3.34 1.78
N GLN A 113 -14.48 -4.50 1.33
CA GLN A 113 -14.75 -5.83 1.89
C GLN A 113 -14.35 -5.93 3.38
N ALA A 114 -13.28 -5.25 3.78
CA ALA A 114 -12.86 -5.17 5.18
C ALA A 114 -13.68 -4.16 6.03
N HIS A 115 -14.80 -3.64 5.53
CA HIS A 115 -15.60 -2.59 6.16
C HIS A 115 -14.73 -1.38 6.60
N GLY A 116 -13.78 -0.97 5.74
CA GLY A 116 -12.81 0.10 6.00
C GLY A 116 -13.38 1.53 6.03
N ARG A 117 -14.71 1.66 6.08
CA ARG A 117 -15.44 2.93 6.19
C ARG A 117 -15.84 3.18 7.64
N PHE A 118 -15.66 4.43 8.08
CA PHE A 118 -16.14 4.89 9.38
C PHE A 118 -17.67 4.87 9.43
N GLN A 119 -18.23 4.37 10.52
CA GLN A 119 -19.67 4.39 10.80
C GLN A 119 -19.89 4.98 12.19
N GLY A 120 -20.42 6.20 12.26
CA GLY A 120 -20.72 6.87 13.52
C GLY A 120 -22.23 6.97 13.78
N ALA A 121 -22.61 7.08 15.05
CA ALA A 121 -23.99 7.35 15.47
C ALA A 121 -24.39 8.83 15.37
N ARG A 122 -23.40 9.74 15.36
CA ARG A 122 -23.62 11.20 15.33
C ARG A 122 -23.86 11.71 13.91
N THR A 123 -24.67 12.74 13.80
CA THR A 123 -25.00 13.48 12.59
C THR A 123 -24.23 14.81 12.53
N ARG A 124 -24.35 15.53 11.41
CA ARG A 124 -23.75 16.87 11.23
C ARG A 124 -24.34 17.96 12.15
N HIS A 125 -25.45 17.68 12.83
CA HIS A 125 -26.12 18.62 13.73
C HIS A 125 -25.71 18.41 15.19
N ASP A 126 -25.03 17.31 15.49
CA ASP A 126 -24.51 17.02 16.83
C ASP A 126 -23.16 17.72 17.03
N GLU A 127 -22.82 18.00 18.28
CA GLU A 127 -21.49 18.49 18.62
C GLU A 127 -20.41 17.47 18.20
N VAL A 128 -19.24 17.99 17.81
CA VAL A 128 -18.07 17.17 17.49
C VAL A 128 -17.75 16.27 18.67
N ALA A 129 -17.58 14.96 18.42
CA ALA A 129 -17.24 14.01 19.47
C ALA A 129 -15.92 14.40 20.17
N PRO A 130 -15.91 14.58 21.51
CA PRO A 130 -14.72 14.98 22.24
C PRO A 130 -13.77 13.79 22.40
N VAL A 131 -12.93 13.54 21.40
CA VAL A 131 -11.93 12.47 21.44
C VAL A 131 -10.64 13.02 22.05
N GLN A 132 -10.28 12.53 23.23
CA GLN A 132 -9.06 12.92 23.91
C GLN A 132 -7.84 12.37 23.15
N PRO A 133 -6.89 13.22 22.68
CA PRO A 133 -5.69 12.75 21.98
C PRO A 133 -4.85 11.76 22.80
N ALA A 134 -4.88 11.92 24.13
CA ALA A 134 -4.18 11.04 25.07
C ALA A 134 -4.99 9.80 25.48
N SER A 135 -6.16 9.53 24.88
CA SER A 135 -6.89 8.29 25.16
C SER A 135 -6.14 7.08 24.61
N LYS A 136 -6.26 5.93 25.28
CA LYS A 136 -5.64 4.68 24.80
C LYS A 136 -6.20 4.27 23.43
N ALA A 137 -7.51 4.41 23.24
CA ALA A 137 -8.20 4.11 21.99
C ALA A 137 -7.70 5.00 20.85
N ARG A 138 -7.62 6.32 21.08
CA ARG A 138 -7.15 7.26 20.07
C ARG A 138 -5.70 6.98 19.64
N ARG A 139 -4.79 6.75 20.58
CA ARG A 139 -3.40 6.38 20.26
C ARG A 139 -3.29 5.08 19.47
N ALA A 140 -4.13 4.09 19.78
CA ALA A 140 -4.15 2.82 19.03
C ALA A 140 -4.68 3.01 17.60
N ALA A 141 -5.69 3.86 17.40
CA ALA A 141 -6.18 4.22 16.07
C ALA A 141 -5.13 5.01 15.26
N ASP A 142 -4.44 5.97 15.89
CA ASP A 142 -3.41 6.81 15.26
C ASP A 142 -2.22 6.00 14.74
N ALA A 143 -1.86 4.91 15.42
CA ALA A 143 -0.77 4.03 14.98
C ALA A 143 -0.98 3.44 13.56
N SER A 144 -2.23 3.39 13.09
CA SER A 144 -2.61 2.80 11.80
C SER A 144 -3.28 3.79 10.82
N ILE A 145 -3.62 5.01 11.25
CA ILE A 145 -4.48 5.93 10.47
C ILE A 145 -3.78 6.59 9.28
N GLU A 146 -2.45 6.73 9.34
CA GLU A 146 -1.62 7.45 8.35
C GLU A 146 -1.39 6.67 7.03
N CYS A 147 -2.20 5.64 6.76
CA CYS A 147 -2.14 4.87 5.52
C CYS A 147 -2.60 5.72 4.34
N ILE A 148 -1.73 5.87 3.35
CA ILE A 148 -1.97 6.68 2.15
C ILE A 148 -2.50 5.87 0.94
N GLY A 149 -2.88 4.60 1.14
CA GLY A 149 -3.45 3.77 0.07
C GLY A 149 -2.48 3.45 -1.09
N CYS A 150 -1.16 3.46 -0.86
CA CYS A 150 -0.15 3.31 -1.93
C CYS A 150 0.02 1.89 -2.51
N GLY A 151 -0.59 0.86 -1.91
CA GLY A 151 -0.47 -0.52 -2.38
C GLY A 151 0.88 -1.23 -2.12
N VAL A 152 1.94 -0.55 -1.64
CA VAL A 152 3.27 -1.16 -1.40
C VAL A 152 3.21 -2.37 -0.47
N CYS A 153 2.41 -2.32 0.59
CA CYS A 153 2.23 -3.45 1.49
C CYS A 153 1.47 -4.62 0.85
N TYR A 154 0.57 -4.34 -0.08
CA TYR A 154 -0.19 -5.35 -0.83
C TYR A 154 0.74 -6.07 -1.82
N ALA A 155 1.54 -5.30 -2.54
CA ALA A 155 2.52 -5.80 -3.49
C ALA A 155 3.70 -6.53 -2.82
N SER A 156 4.05 -6.22 -1.58
CA SER A 156 5.15 -6.92 -0.87
C SER A 156 4.73 -8.24 -0.22
N CYS A 157 3.43 -8.52 -0.15
CA CYS A 157 2.92 -9.70 0.55
C CYS A 157 2.89 -10.91 -0.39
N ASP A 158 3.51 -12.03 0.03
CA ASP A 158 3.46 -13.27 -0.75
C ASP A 158 2.15 -14.03 -0.55
N VAL A 159 1.47 -13.85 0.60
CA VAL A 159 0.12 -14.38 0.82
C VAL A 159 -0.86 -13.82 -0.19
N VAL A 160 -0.80 -12.50 -0.46
CA VAL A 160 -1.62 -11.89 -1.51
C VAL A 160 -1.33 -12.51 -2.88
N ALA A 161 -0.07 -12.81 -3.18
CA ALA A 161 0.31 -13.43 -4.46
C ALA A 161 -0.25 -14.85 -4.62
N GLN A 162 -0.33 -15.60 -3.53
CA GLN A 162 -0.80 -16.99 -3.53
C GLN A 162 -2.32 -17.10 -3.34
N ARG A 163 -2.96 -16.09 -2.75
CA ARG A 163 -4.36 -16.08 -2.35
C ARG A 163 -5.04 -14.76 -2.73
N PRO A 164 -5.61 -14.66 -3.94
CA PRO A 164 -6.28 -13.44 -4.41
C PRO A 164 -7.51 -13.04 -3.58
N ASP A 165 -8.10 -13.97 -2.85
CA ASP A 165 -9.20 -13.74 -1.91
C ASP A 165 -8.76 -12.95 -0.68
N TYR A 166 -7.50 -13.10 -0.23
CA TYR A 166 -6.98 -12.43 0.96
C TYR A 166 -7.16 -10.91 0.91
N LEU A 167 -7.72 -10.33 1.97
CA LEU A 167 -7.97 -8.88 2.08
C LEU A 167 -6.69 -8.05 1.99
N GLY A 168 -5.58 -8.60 2.47
CA GLY A 168 -4.28 -7.96 2.38
C GLY A 168 -4.00 -6.93 3.49
N PRO A 169 -2.74 -6.50 3.63
CA PRO A 169 -2.30 -5.77 4.81
C PRO A 169 -2.93 -4.38 4.99
N ALA A 170 -3.17 -3.65 3.88
CA ALA A 170 -3.74 -2.30 3.96
C ALA A 170 -5.18 -2.31 4.47
N ALA A 171 -6.00 -3.23 3.95
CA ALA A 171 -7.41 -3.38 4.33
C ALA A 171 -7.52 -3.74 5.81
N LEU A 172 -6.73 -4.72 6.27
CA LEU A 172 -6.69 -5.13 7.67
C LEU A 172 -6.16 -4.03 8.60
N ASN A 173 -5.11 -3.28 8.19
CA ASN A 173 -4.64 -2.13 8.96
C ASN A 173 -5.71 -1.04 9.08
N ARG A 174 -6.48 -0.78 8.00
CA ARG A 174 -7.58 0.18 8.03
C ARG A 174 -8.70 -0.30 8.95
N ALA A 175 -9.06 -1.58 8.90
CA ALA A 175 -10.04 -2.15 9.79
C ALA A 175 -9.61 -2.02 11.26
N TRP A 176 -8.35 -2.32 11.58
CA TRP A 176 -7.80 -2.16 12.92
C TRP A 176 -7.86 -0.71 13.43
N SER A 177 -7.53 0.28 12.58
CA SER A 177 -7.66 1.70 12.93
C SER A 177 -9.09 2.05 13.37
N LEU A 178 -10.11 1.52 12.66
CA LEU A 178 -11.52 1.75 12.99
C LEU A 178 -12.00 0.96 14.22
N VAL A 179 -11.49 -0.26 14.43
CA VAL A 179 -11.76 -1.03 15.66
C VAL A 179 -11.35 -0.27 16.93
N ASN A 180 -10.31 0.55 16.83
CA ASN A 180 -9.84 1.38 17.93
C ASN A 180 -10.46 2.78 17.98
N ASP A 181 -11.28 3.17 17.00
CA ASP A 181 -11.92 4.48 17.01
C ASP A 181 -13.17 4.43 17.90
N GLU A 182 -13.13 5.10 19.05
CA GLU A 182 -14.21 5.14 20.05
C GLU A 182 -15.52 5.73 19.52
N ARG A 183 -15.50 6.39 18.36
CA ARG A 183 -16.69 6.94 17.70
C ARG A 183 -17.34 5.96 16.73
N ASP A 184 -16.65 4.89 16.35
CA ASP A 184 -17.11 3.94 15.35
C ASP A 184 -17.99 2.85 15.97
N ILE A 185 -19.18 2.67 15.41
CA ILE A 185 -20.19 1.70 15.85
C ILE A 185 -20.29 0.48 14.92
N GLY A 186 -19.49 0.43 13.85
CA GLY A 186 -19.53 -0.61 12.82
C GLY A 186 -18.68 -1.85 13.13
N ASN A 187 -18.24 -2.02 14.37
CA ASN A 187 -17.23 -3.02 14.74
C ASN A 187 -17.70 -4.47 14.57
N ALA A 188 -18.98 -4.78 14.80
CA ALA A 188 -19.48 -6.14 14.69
C ALA A 188 -19.31 -6.71 13.27
N ALA A 189 -19.90 -6.04 12.26
CA ALA A 189 -19.77 -6.44 10.86
C ALA A 189 -18.31 -6.40 10.36
N ARG A 190 -17.53 -5.44 10.87
CA ARG A 190 -16.10 -5.32 10.50
C ARG A 190 -15.28 -6.49 11.02
N LEU A 191 -15.45 -6.86 12.28
CA LEU A 191 -14.72 -7.98 12.88
C LEU A 191 -15.10 -9.30 12.22
N ASP A 192 -16.38 -9.51 11.92
CA ASP A 192 -16.86 -10.66 11.15
C ASP A 192 -16.12 -10.80 9.81
N ALA A 193 -16.13 -9.73 9.00
CA ALA A 193 -15.48 -9.74 7.70
C ALA A 193 -13.95 -9.94 7.75
N VAL A 194 -13.26 -9.38 8.74
CA VAL A 194 -11.78 -9.46 8.82
C VAL A 194 -11.27 -10.65 9.62
N LEU A 195 -12.13 -11.39 10.31
CA LEU A 195 -11.77 -12.63 11.02
C LEU A 195 -12.15 -13.89 10.25
N ASP A 196 -12.83 -13.75 9.12
CA ASP A 196 -13.09 -14.85 8.19
C ASP A 196 -11.79 -15.42 7.57
N ALA A 197 -11.90 -16.55 6.88
CA ALA A 197 -10.81 -17.27 6.23
C ALA A 197 -10.00 -16.43 5.24
N ALA A 198 -10.61 -15.44 4.57
CA ALA A 198 -9.92 -14.49 3.68
C ALA A 198 -9.33 -13.26 4.41
N GLY A 199 -9.51 -13.17 5.73
CA GLY A 199 -9.11 -12.04 6.57
C GLY A 199 -7.79 -12.25 7.32
N ALA A 200 -7.68 -11.65 8.49
CA ALA A 200 -6.51 -11.66 9.36
C ALA A 200 -5.92 -13.07 9.60
N PRO A 201 -6.71 -14.15 9.80
CA PRO A 201 -6.17 -15.50 9.99
C PRO A 201 -5.23 -15.98 8.88
N SER A 202 -5.43 -15.54 7.64
CA SER A 202 -4.58 -15.89 6.48
C SER A 202 -3.15 -15.33 6.54
N CYS A 203 -2.89 -14.35 7.40
CA CYS A 203 -1.57 -13.76 7.52
C CYS A 203 -0.58 -14.72 8.21
N HIS A 204 0.55 -15.01 7.55
CA HIS A 204 1.64 -15.84 8.11
C HIS A 204 2.81 -15.02 8.67
N THR A 205 2.60 -13.73 9.00
CA THR A 205 3.58 -12.91 9.74
C THR A 205 4.96 -12.82 9.06
N GLN A 206 5.00 -12.78 7.73
CA GLN A 206 6.25 -12.65 6.95
C GLN A 206 6.92 -11.27 7.06
N MET A 207 6.24 -10.27 7.64
CA MET A 207 6.74 -8.91 7.92
C MET A 207 7.10 -8.03 6.71
N ASN A 208 7.08 -8.55 5.48
CA ASN A 208 7.39 -7.78 4.26
C ASN A 208 6.54 -6.50 4.12
N CYS A 209 5.27 -6.54 4.52
CA CYS A 209 4.37 -5.39 4.45
C CYS A 209 4.79 -4.24 5.38
N THR A 210 5.15 -4.55 6.62
CA THR A 210 5.69 -3.57 7.59
C THR A 210 7.05 -3.07 7.13
N ALA A 211 7.94 -3.97 6.71
CA ALA A 211 9.30 -3.63 6.31
C ALA A 211 9.36 -2.66 5.12
N ASN A 212 8.44 -2.79 4.15
CA ASN A 212 8.41 -1.95 2.95
C ASN A 212 7.44 -0.76 3.07
N CYS A 213 6.71 -0.60 4.19
CA CYS A 213 5.75 0.50 4.31
C CYS A 213 6.46 1.86 4.29
N PRO A 214 6.19 2.75 3.32
CA PRO A 214 6.84 4.06 3.24
C PRO A 214 6.41 5.02 4.36
N LYS A 215 5.33 4.68 5.07
CA LYS A 215 4.80 5.42 6.22
C LYS A 215 5.16 4.76 7.55
N HIS A 216 5.97 3.69 7.52
CA HIS A 216 6.42 2.96 8.70
C HIS A 216 5.29 2.47 9.61
N LEU A 217 4.14 2.11 9.01
CA LEU A 217 3.00 1.61 9.76
C LEU A 217 3.29 0.19 10.28
N PRO A 218 2.81 -0.16 11.48
CA PRO A 218 2.99 -1.48 12.07
C PRO A 218 1.96 -2.48 11.51
N LEU A 219 1.91 -2.68 10.18
CA LEU A 219 0.83 -3.46 9.52
C LEU A 219 0.70 -4.87 10.07
N THR A 220 1.81 -5.61 10.21
CA THR A 220 1.76 -6.95 10.82
C THR A 220 1.30 -6.92 12.27
N GLY A 221 1.66 -5.88 13.01
CA GLY A 221 1.20 -5.66 14.39
C GLY A 221 -0.31 -5.46 14.45
N ALA A 222 -0.86 -4.60 13.59
CA ALA A 222 -2.30 -4.39 13.46
C ALA A 222 -3.05 -5.69 13.14
N ILE A 223 -2.52 -6.51 12.23
CA ILE A 223 -3.11 -7.82 11.88
C ILE A 223 -3.05 -8.78 13.08
N ALA A 224 -1.95 -8.79 13.84
CA ALA A 224 -1.84 -9.61 15.04
C ALA A 224 -2.85 -9.19 16.12
N GLU A 225 -3.08 -7.89 16.30
CA GLU A 225 -4.09 -7.40 17.25
C GLU A 225 -5.52 -7.74 16.80
N LEU A 226 -5.83 -7.70 15.51
CA LEU A 226 -7.11 -8.22 14.98
C LEU A 226 -7.30 -9.69 15.35
N LYS A 227 -6.29 -10.54 15.14
CA LYS A 227 -6.36 -11.96 15.54
C LYS A 227 -6.63 -12.13 17.03
N LYS A 228 -5.97 -11.33 17.89
CA LYS A 228 -6.20 -11.34 19.34
C LYS A 228 -7.64 -10.94 19.68
N ALA A 229 -8.17 -9.90 19.03
CA ALA A 229 -9.55 -9.47 19.22
C ALA A 229 -10.55 -10.59 18.88
N GLY A 230 -10.31 -11.33 17.79
CA GLY A 230 -11.12 -12.50 17.43
C GLY A 230 -11.10 -13.61 18.48
N VAL A 231 -9.91 -13.96 19.00
CA VAL A 231 -9.78 -14.93 20.09
C VAL A 231 -10.53 -14.47 21.34
N GLN A 232 -10.43 -13.18 21.70
CA GLN A 232 -11.14 -12.63 22.85
C GLN A 232 -12.66 -12.65 22.68
N ALA A 233 -13.17 -12.39 21.47
CA ALA A 233 -14.60 -12.46 21.17
C ALA A 233 -15.12 -13.90 21.29
N TRP A 234 -14.38 -14.87 20.76
CA TRP A 234 -14.69 -16.30 20.88
C TRP A 234 -14.71 -16.76 22.34
N LEU A 235 -13.69 -16.39 23.13
CA LEU A 235 -13.63 -16.71 24.57
C LEU A 235 -14.79 -16.12 25.38
N ARG A 236 -15.43 -15.05 24.91
CA ARG A 236 -16.59 -14.41 25.56
C ARG A 236 -17.94 -14.91 25.04
N GLY A 237 -17.96 -15.86 24.10
CA GLY A 237 -19.20 -16.35 23.47
C GLY A 237 -19.89 -15.31 22.59
N GLN A 238 -19.10 -14.38 22.01
CA GLN A 238 -19.59 -13.29 21.15
C GLN A 238 -19.32 -13.54 19.66
N SER A 239 -18.96 -14.78 19.31
CA SER A 239 -18.70 -15.26 17.94
C SER A 239 -19.88 -16.04 17.40
#